data_AF-A0A506ULC5-F1
#
_entry.id   AF-A0A506ULC5-F1
#
_cell.length_a   1.000
_cell.length_b   1.000
_cell.length_c   1.000
_cell.angle_alpha   90.00
_cell.angle_beta   90.00
_cell.angle_gamma   90.00
#
_symmetry.space_group_name_H-M   'P 1'
#
loop_
_entity.id
_entity.type
_entity.pdbx_description
1 polymer ?
#
loop_
_entity_poly.entity_id
_entity_poly.type
_entity_poly.pdbx_seq_one_letter_code
_entity_poly.pdbx_strand_id
1 'polypeptide(L)'
;MTMTDEDELWGAVAGPHKYGVTLRLPGHADAAMRLKAVSLRAPGTGFLETARGPCAIRADGGDLLVHIPMDIAEQFDPDTPYLLEIPELGLTGSVESWPAPAATGPTLEELMQGLNAPTPAPKPPTPPSPTPETPAPAAAATAIPVMGSFHLPDRNRRRAIFWALAGALLLFFVLPLLLGWLFWGRIFHHDPTPTTPSAKGNPGMLAGLDGGLHAPPKTAVPATTAVHPLTEPTTASTPEKTPEKKPATPVRNGDLGLLSVPEVIRQAPDTAAIRQEGDRRLTNGHPDDGVLLLEAAAKRGDSTAQLDLAHLYDPTRFKEGSPLPAPDMRESADYYRQAVKNGAQAAPADRAALQDYLKKLIASGDNPAASGTLKDYWP
;
A
#
# COMPACT_ATOMS: atom_id res chain seq x y z
N MET A 1 1.74 -20.03 27.97
CA MET A 1 2.28 -19.77 26.62
C MET A 1 3.76 -20.10 26.72
N THR A 2 4.13 -21.33 26.40
CA THR A 2 5.50 -21.82 26.45
C THR A 2 6.23 -21.28 25.22
N MET A 3 7.12 -20.30 25.42
CA MET A 3 8.12 -19.91 24.43
C MET A 3 9.07 -21.11 24.26
N THR A 4 8.87 -21.89 23.20
CA THR A 4 9.77 -22.98 22.79
C THR A 4 10.11 -22.91 21.30
N ASP A 5 9.97 -21.74 20.70
CA ASP A 5 10.69 -21.44 19.47
C ASP A 5 11.95 -20.69 19.90
N GLU A 6 13.10 -21.31 19.65
CA GLU A 6 14.39 -20.64 19.80
C GLU A 6 14.36 -19.40 18.91
N ASP A 7 14.58 -18.22 19.50
CA ASP A 7 14.68 -16.97 18.75
C ASP A 7 15.80 -17.12 17.72
N GLU A 8 15.42 -17.37 16.46
CA GLU A 8 16.37 -17.61 15.39
C GLU A 8 17.12 -16.30 15.11
N LEU A 9 18.45 -16.33 15.20
CA LEU A 9 19.27 -15.16 14.94
C LEU A 9 19.43 -14.99 13.43
N TRP A 10 18.90 -13.89 12.89
CA TRP A 10 19.00 -13.55 11.48
C TRP A 10 20.19 -12.63 11.24
N GLY A 11 21.00 -12.97 10.24
CA GLY A 11 22.09 -12.11 9.80
C GLY A 11 21.56 -10.99 8.91
N ALA A 12 21.74 -9.73 9.29
CA ALA A 12 21.45 -8.58 8.44
C ALA A 12 22.75 -8.02 7.86
N VAL A 13 22.81 -7.89 6.53
CA VAL A 13 23.98 -7.33 5.84
C VAL A 13 23.49 -6.18 4.95
N ALA A 14 24.20 -5.05 5.00
CA ALA A 14 23.97 -3.96 4.05
C ALA A 14 24.12 -4.50 2.62
N GLY A 15 23.04 -4.43 1.84
CA GLY A 15 23.07 -4.85 0.44
C GLY A 15 23.76 -3.80 -0.44
N PRO A 16 24.20 -4.18 -1.64
CA PRO A 16 24.60 -3.19 -2.64
C PRO A 16 23.48 -2.20 -2.92
N HIS A 17 23.90 -0.97 -3.18
CA HIS A 17 23.25 0.34 -2.96
C HIS A 17 21.91 0.58 -3.67
N LYS A 18 21.39 -0.38 -4.43
CA LYS A 18 20.07 -0.32 -5.06
C LYS A 18 19.01 -1.21 -4.37
N TYR A 19 19.43 -2.17 -3.55
CA TYR A 19 18.55 -3.20 -2.99
C TYR A 19 18.35 -3.10 -1.47
N GLY A 20 18.78 -2.00 -0.85
CA GLY A 20 18.64 -1.76 0.59
C GLY A 20 19.43 -2.74 1.45
N VAL A 21 18.75 -3.53 2.28
CA VAL A 21 19.33 -4.48 3.24
C VAL A 21 19.01 -5.90 2.82
N THR A 22 19.92 -6.85 3.01
CA THR A 22 19.65 -8.28 2.80
C THR A 22 19.66 -9.01 4.13
N LEU A 23 18.54 -9.66 4.46
CA LEU A 23 18.47 -10.60 5.57
C LEU A 23 18.83 -12.00 5.08
N ARG A 24 19.65 -12.71 5.85
CA ARG A 24 20.02 -14.09 5.63
C ARG A 24 19.38 -14.96 6.70
N LEU A 25 18.51 -15.87 6.28
CA LEU A 25 17.79 -16.82 7.11
C LEU A 25 18.35 -18.22 6.85
N PRO A 26 19.16 -18.78 7.78
CA PRO A 26 19.85 -20.05 7.55
C PRO A 26 18.90 -21.23 7.38
N GLY A 27 19.16 -22.10 6.40
CA GLY A 27 18.40 -23.35 6.23
C GLY A 27 16.97 -23.24 5.68
N HIS A 28 16.54 -22.03 5.27
CA HIS A 28 15.18 -21.78 4.77
C HIS A 28 15.07 -21.69 3.24
N ALA A 29 16.08 -22.14 2.47
CA ALA A 29 16.10 -22.01 1.00
C ALA A 29 14.86 -22.58 0.28
N ASP A 30 14.25 -23.64 0.82
CA ASP A 30 13.06 -24.27 0.22
C ASP A 30 11.84 -23.32 0.19
N ALA A 31 11.78 -22.35 1.10
CA ALA A 31 10.76 -21.32 1.13
C ALA A 31 10.82 -20.41 -0.12
N ALA A 32 12.03 -20.15 -0.63
CA ALA A 32 12.25 -19.32 -1.82
C ALA A 32 11.69 -19.95 -3.11
N MET A 33 11.45 -21.27 -3.12
CA MET A 33 10.89 -21.95 -4.29
C MET A 33 9.37 -21.73 -4.44
N ARG A 34 8.68 -21.33 -3.36
CA ARG A 34 7.21 -21.25 -3.32
C ARG A 34 6.66 -19.84 -3.45
N LEU A 35 7.45 -18.83 -3.09
CA LEU A 35 7.04 -17.43 -3.05
C LEU A 35 7.96 -16.59 -3.94
N LYS A 36 7.43 -15.51 -4.53
CA LYS A 36 8.22 -14.55 -5.32
C LYS A 36 8.69 -13.35 -4.49
N ALA A 37 7.92 -13.02 -3.46
CA ALA A 37 8.20 -11.94 -2.52
C ALA A 37 7.54 -12.27 -1.17
N VAL A 38 8.02 -11.62 -0.12
CA VAL A 38 7.47 -11.71 1.24
C VAL A 38 7.29 -10.33 1.85
N SER A 39 6.46 -10.23 2.90
CA SER A 39 6.32 -9.02 3.70
C SER A 39 7.20 -9.11 4.94
N LEU A 40 7.68 -7.96 5.42
CA LEU A 40 8.43 -7.87 6.66
C LEU A 40 7.63 -7.10 7.72
N ARG A 41 7.66 -7.57 8.96
CA ARG A 41 6.98 -6.93 10.09
C ARG A 41 7.91 -6.80 11.28
N ALA A 42 7.89 -5.65 11.94
CA ALA A 42 8.63 -5.42 13.19
C ALA A 42 7.63 -5.18 14.35
N PRO A 43 7.23 -6.22 15.10
CA PRO A 43 6.31 -6.06 16.22
C PRO A 43 6.90 -5.18 17.35
N GLY A 44 6.08 -4.30 17.93
CA GLY A 44 6.37 -3.65 19.22
C GLY A 44 7.10 -2.31 19.17
N THR A 45 7.52 -1.81 18.01
CA THR A 45 8.29 -0.54 17.90
C THR A 45 7.44 0.72 17.89
N GLY A 46 6.10 0.62 18.00
CA GLY A 46 5.21 1.80 17.94
C GLY A 46 5.16 2.49 16.57
N PHE A 47 5.97 2.04 15.61
CA PHE A 47 5.79 2.32 14.20
C PHE A 47 4.43 1.74 13.79
N LEU A 48 3.51 2.65 13.50
CA LEU A 48 2.21 2.34 12.93
C LEU A 48 2.43 1.51 11.68
N GLU A 49 1.96 0.27 11.75
CA GLU A 49 1.83 -0.67 10.66
C GLU A 49 3.15 -1.11 10.00
N THR A 50 3.40 -2.41 10.14
CA THR A 50 4.11 -3.27 9.19
C THR A 50 4.71 -2.52 8.01
N ALA A 51 6.04 -2.43 7.91
CA ALA A 51 6.67 -1.98 6.67
C ALA A 51 6.35 -3.00 5.56
N ARG A 52 5.16 -2.84 4.95
CA ARG A 52 4.62 -3.70 3.91
C ARG A 52 5.19 -3.23 2.60
N GLY A 53 6.25 -3.88 2.15
CA GLY A 53 6.59 -3.85 0.75
C GLY A 53 7.11 -5.22 0.32
N PRO A 54 6.97 -5.55 -0.97
CA PRO A 54 7.39 -6.82 -1.50
C PRO A 54 8.91 -6.94 -1.39
N CYS A 55 9.38 -7.69 -0.39
CA CYS A 55 10.78 -8.04 -0.25
C CYS A 55 11.07 -9.19 -1.21
N ALA A 56 11.98 -8.99 -2.15
CA ALA A 56 12.35 -10.05 -3.09
C ALA A 56 13.10 -11.15 -2.35
N ILE A 57 12.81 -12.42 -2.65
CA ILE A 57 13.48 -13.55 -2.00
C ILE A 57 14.31 -14.36 -2.99
N ARG A 58 15.40 -14.93 -2.50
CA ARG A 58 16.31 -15.78 -3.29
C ARG A 58 16.93 -16.85 -2.41
N ALA A 59 17.14 -18.05 -2.95
CA ALA A 59 17.93 -19.08 -2.28
C ALA A 59 19.43 -18.95 -2.62
N ASP A 60 20.29 -19.08 -1.61
CA ASP A 60 21.75 -19.16 -1.77
C ASP A 60 22.36 -20.15 -0.76
N GLY A 61 23.05 -21.18 -1.25
CA GLY A 61 23.82 -22.08 -0.39
C GLY A 61 23.06 -22.82 0.73
N GLY A 62 21.73 -22.95 0.64
CA GLY A 62 20.88 -23.53 1.69
C GLY A 62 20.12 -22.47 2.52
N ASP A 63 20.46 -21.21 2.34
CA ASP A 63 19.87 -20.09 3.06
C ASP A 63 18.85 -19.35 2.19
N LEU A 64 17.90 -18.71 2.87
CA LEU A 64 16.96 -17.78 2.26
C LEU A 64 17.52 -16.36 2.42
N LEU A 65 17.71 -15.68 1.30
CA LEU A 65 18.04 -14.26 1.24
C LEU A 65 16.76 -13.47 1.00
N VAL A 66 16.48 -12.52 1.88
CA VAL A 66 15.35 -11.58 1.76
C VAL A 66 15.92 -10.20 1.50
N HIS A 67 15.69 -9.67 0.31
CA HIS A 67 16.13 -8.34 -0.11
C HIS A 67 15.06 -7.31 0.23
N ILE A 68 15.41 -6.40 1.13
CA ILE A 68 14.55 -5.35 1.66
C ILE A 68 14.88 -4.04 0.93
N PRO A 69 13.95 -3.50 0.14
CA PRO A 69 14.18 -2.29 -0.63
C PRO A 69 14.49 -1.09 0.29
N MET A 70 15.20 -0.09 -0.27
CA MET A 70 15.78 1.01 0.51
C MET A 70 14.74 1.84 1.27
N ASP A 71 13.59 2.09 0.65
CA ASP A 71 12.45 2.80 1.23
C ASP A 71 11.87 2.12 2.48
N ILE A 72 12.02 0.80 2.60
CA ILE A 72 11.70 0.04 3.80
C ILE A 72 12.88 0.04 4.77
N ALA A 73 14.10 -0.18 4.28
CA ALA A 73 15.29 -0.28 5.11
C ALA A 73 15.62 1.00 5.88
N GLU A 74 15.30 2.18 5.32
CA GLU A 74 15.46 3.49 5.96
C GLU A 74 14.49 3.74 7.13
N GLN A 75 13.47 2.90 7.31
CA GLN A 75 12.52 3.01 8.42
C GLN A 75 13.07 2.42 9.73
N PHE A 76 14.19 1.70 9.65
CA PHE A 76 14.88 1.09 10.77
C PHE A 76 16.09 1.94 11.15
N ASP A 77 16.24 2.22 12.44
CA ASP A 77 17.37 2.94 13.00
C ASP A 77 18.63 2.06 12.93
N PRO A 78 19.73 2.56 12.35
CA PRO A 78 21.01 1.86 12.36
C PRO A 78 21.46 1.49 13.79
N ASP A 79 22.18 0.38 13.90
CA ASP A 79 22.74 -0.15 15.14
C ASP A 79 21.70 -0.50 16.22
N THR A 80 20.41 -0.56 15.85
CA THR A 80 19.30 -0.91 16.74
C THR A 80 18.88 -2.37 16.53
N PRO A 81 18.65 -3.15 17.60
CA PRO A 81 18.13 -4.50 17.47
C PRO A 81 16.64 -4.50 17.12
N TYR A 82 16.24 -5.42 16.24
CA TYR A 82 14.84 -5.60 15.84
C TYR A 82 14.42 -7.06 15.93
N LEU A 83 13.21 -7.29 16.45
CA LEU A 83 12.51 -8.56 16.24
C LEU A 83 11.71 -8.43 14.95
N LEU A 84 11.91 -9.34 14.02
CA LEU A 84 11.29 -9.32 12.69
C LEU A 84 10.46 -10.58 12.48
N GLU A 85 9.33 -10.43 11.80
CA GLU A 85 8.40 -11.48 11.42
C GLU A 85 8.22 -11.47 9.90
N ILE A 86 8.24 -12.66 9.28
CA ILE A 86 7.87 -12.89 7.88
C ILE A 86 6.58 -13.73 7.88
N PRO A 87 5.40 -13.08 7.86
CA PRO A 87 4.12 -13.76 8.09
C PRO A 87 3.82 -14.87 7.09
N GLU A 88 4.24 -14.71 5.83
CA GLU A 88 3.98 -15.70 4.77
C GLU A 88 4.75 -17.01 4.99
N LEU A 89 5.83 -16.97 5.78
CA LEU A 89 6.64 -18.13 6.13
C LEU A 89 6.41 -18.60 7.57
N GLY A 90 5.68 -17.82 8.38
CA GLY A 90 5.53 -18.08 9.81
C GLY A 90 6.87 -18.02 10.56
N LEU A 91 7.84 -17.27 10.04
CA LEU A 91 9.18 -17.15 10.63
C LEU A 91 9.26 -15.88 11.47
N THR A 92 9.85 -16.01 12.65
CA THR A 92 10.21 -14.88 13.51
C THR A 92 11.67 -15.01 13.88
N GLY A 93 12.41 -13.90 13.86
CA GLY A 93 13.81 -13.91 14.23
C GLY A 93 14.31 -12.53 14.61
N SER A 94 15.44 -12.54 15.31
CA SER A 94 16.06 -11.32 15.81
C SER A 94 17.19 -10.86 14.90
N VAL A 95 17.27 -9.56 14.68
CA VAL A 95 18.42 -8.89 14.07
C VAL A 95 19.09 -8.09 15.18
N GLU A 96 20.31 -8.48 15.57
CA GLU A 96 21.05 -7.86 16.67
C GLU A 96 21.41 -6.40 16.40
N SER A 97 21.73 -6.07 15.14
CA SER A 97 22.19 -4.75 14.75
C SER A 97 21.73 -4.46 13.34
N TRP A 98 20.84 -3.49 13.17
CA TRP A 98 20.43 -3.05 11.85
C TRP A 98 21.58 -2.33 11.14
N PRO A 99 21.97 -2.72 9.92
CA PRO A 99 23.08 -2.06 9.24
C PRO A 99 22.69 -0.67 8.74
N ALA A 100 23.61 0.30 8.83
CA ALA A 100 23.43 1.59 8.18
C ALA A 100 23.37 1.41 6.65
N PRO A 101 22.28 1.83 5.96
CA PRO A 101 22.22 1.76 4.51
C PRO A 101 23.33 2.62 3.91
N ALA A 102 24.17 2.01 3.07
CA ALA A 102 25.32 2.70 2.52
C ALA A 102 24.87 3.74 1.47
N ALA A 103 25.04 5.02 1.78
CA ALA A 103 24.60 6.16 0.96
C ALA A 103 25.17 6.18 -0.48
N THR A 104 26.28 5.51 -0.75
CA THR A 104 26.93 5.46 -2.07
C THR A 104 27.80 4.22 -2.26
N GLY A 105 27.69 3.55 -3.41
CA GLY A 105 28.65 2.55 -3.91
C GLY A 105 28.12 1.67 -5.05
N PRO A 106 28.84 0.59 -5.43
CA PRO A 106 28.63 -0.16 -6.66
C PRO A 106 27.34 -1.00 -6.67
N THR A 107 26.64 -0.99 -7.79
CA THR A 107 25.45 -1.81 -8.05
C THR A 107 25.73 -3.31 -7.89
N LEU A 108 24.69 -4.13 -7.65
CA LEU A 108 24.82 -5.59 -7.56
C LEU A 108 25.46 -6.17 -8.83
N GLU A 109 25.15 -5.62 -10.00
CA GLU A 109 25.77 -6.00 -11.27
C GLU A 109 27.26 -5.67 -11.29
N GLU A 110 27.69 -4.53 -10.76
CA GLU A 110 29.12 -4.17 -10.65
C GLU A 110 29.87 -5.04 -9.63
N LEU A 111 29.24 -5.41 -8.51
CA LEU A 111 29.83 -6.35 -7.55
C LEU A 111 29.89 -7.78 -8.14
N MET A 112 28.86 -8.20 -8.88
CA MET A 112 28.85 -9.49 -9.57
C MET A 112 29.81 -9.52 -10.78
N GLN A 113 30.02 -8.39 -11.46
CA GLN A 113 31.09 -8.24 -12.45
C GLN A 113 32.47 -8.27 -11.81
N GLY A 114 32.64 -7.68 -10.62
CA GLY A 114 33.89 -7.74 -9.86
C GLY A 114 34.23 -9.15 -9.35
N LEU A 115 33.22 -9.95 -9.01
CA LEU A 115 33.39 -11.34 -8.57
C LEU A 115 33.67 -12.32 -9.73
N ASN A 116 33.23 -12.00 -10.94
CA ASN A 116 33.53 -12.78 -12.16
C ASN A 116 34.69 -12.22 -12.99
N ALA A 117 35.20 -11.03 -12.64
CA ALA A 117 36.42 -10.52 -13.23
C ALA A 117 37.56 -11.47 -12.82
N PRO A 118 38.31 -12.04 -13.78
CA PRO A 118 39.44 -12.88 -13.44
C PRO A 118 40.37 -12.06 -12.55
N THR A 119 40.61 -12.56 -11.34
CA THR A 119 41.59 -11.99 -10.41
C THR A 119 42.82 -11.61 -11.21
N PRO A 120 43.26 -10.34 -11.24
CA PRO A 120 44.47 -9.97 -11.97
C PRO A 120 45.57 -10.86 -11.43
N ALA A 121 46.11 -11.71 -12.29
CA ALA A 121 47.07 -12.73 -11.90
C ALA A 121 48.17 -12.04 -11.08
N PRO A 122 48.55 -12.61 -9.92
CA PRO A 122 49.59 -12.02 -9.08
C PRO A 122 50.80 -11.73 -9.97
N LYS A 123 51.21 -10.46 -9.99
CA LYS A 123 52.33 -10.00 -10.81
C LYS A 123 53.52 -10.92 -10.52
N PRO A 124 54.03 -11.68 -11.51
CA PRO A 124 55.04 -12.69 -11.23
C PRO A 124 56.28 -12.03 -10.64
N PRO A 125 56.93 -12.62 -9.61
CA PRO A 125 58.28 -12.20 -9.26
C PRO A 125 59.16 -12.41 -10.50
N THR A 126 59.91 -11.37 -10.87
CA THR A 126 60.80 -11.36 -12.03
C THR A 126 61.73 -12.59 -12.01
N PRO A 127 61.60 -13.55 -12.94
CA PRO A 127 62.49 -14.71 -12.99
C PRO A 127 63.75 -14.40 -13.82
N PRO A 128 64.88 -15.05 -13.51
CA PRO A 128 66.07 -15.04 -14.37
C PRO A 128 65.85 -15.76 -15.70
N SER A 129 66.57 -15.29 -16.72
CA SER A 129 66.65 -15.76 -18.11
C SER A 129 66.96 -17.27 -18.31
N PRO A 130 66.73 -17.83 -19.52
CA PRO A 130 65.98 -19.06 -19.72
C PRO A 130 66.82 -20.32 -20.01
N THR A 131 66.18 -21.48 -19.97
CA THR A 131 66.59 -22.67 -20.75
C THR A 131 65.33 -23.31 -21.36
N PRO A 132 65.34 -23.72 -22.64
CA PRO A 132 64.14 -24.02 -23.41
C PRO A 132 63.81 -25.51 -23.41
N GLU A 133 62.53 -25.87 -23.32
CA GLU A 133 62.06 -27.20 -23.75
C GLU A 133 60.63 -27.18 -24.29
N THR A 134 60.58 -27.36 -25.62
CA THR A 134 59.65 -28.08 -26.52
C THR A 134 58.16 -28.25 -26.17
N PRO A 135 57.25 -27.90 -27.11
CA PRO A 135 55.79 -28.10 -27.01
C PRO A 135 55.28 -29.33 -27.80
N ALA A 136 54.18 -29.95 -27.35
CA ALA A 136 53.22 -30.74 -28.15
C ALA A 136 52.00 -31.18 -27.28
N PRO A 137 50.87 -31.63 -27.85
CA PRO A 137 50.05 -30.98 -28.87
C PRO A 137 48.54 -30.99 -28.51
N ALA A 138 47.78 -30.29 -29.35
CA ALA A 138 46.33 -30.13 -29.35
C ALA A 138 45.49 -31.42 -29.36
N ALA A 139 44.30 -31.36 -28.77
CA ALA A 139 43.21 -32.31 -28.99
C ALA A 139 41.93 -31.57 -29.39
N ALA A 140 41.34 -32.08 -30.47
CA ALA A 140 40.26 -31.50 -31.24
C ALA A 140 38.86 -31.94 -30.78
N ALA A 141 37.91 -31.01 -30.99
CA ALA A 141 36.60 -31.19 -31.62
C ALA A 141 35.48 -31.98 -30.92
N THR A 142 34.26 -31.42 -30.96
CA THR A 142 33.07 -32.04 -31.57
C THR A 142 31.99 -30.96 -31.77
N ALA A 143 31.54 -30.75 -33.01
CA ALA A 143 30.38 -29.93 -33.35
C ALA A 143 29.14 -30.85 -33.53
N ILE A 144 28.00 -30.45 -32.98
CA ILE A 144 26.72 -31.18 -33.05
C ILE A 144 25.87 -30.58 -34.19
N PRO A 145 25.24 -31.40 -35.06
CA PRO A 145 24.38 -30.90 -36.14
C PRO A 145 22.99 -30.47 -35.64
N VAL A 146 22.55 -29.30 -36.10
CA VAL A 146 21.20 -28.75 -35.92
C VAL A 146 20.27 -29.36 -36.98
N MET A 147 19.24 -30.10 -36.55
CA MET A 147 18.14 -30.54 -37.43
C MET A 147 17.09 -29.44 -37.62
N GLY A 148 16.61 -29.35 -38.86
CA GLY A 148 15.80 -28.24 -39.36
C GLY A 148 14.35 -28.22 -38.88
N SER A 149 13.82 -26.99 -38.82
CA SER A 149 12.41 -26.71 -38.60
C SER A 149 11.67 -26.62 -39.94
N PHE A 150 10.67 -27.48 -40.13
CA PHE A 150 9.72 -27.39 -41.23
C PHE A 150 8.72 -26.25 -40.96
N HIS A 151 8.75 -25.22 -41.81
CA HIS A 151 7.72 -24.16 -41.84
C HIS A 151 6.61 -24.54 -42.82
N LEU A 152 5.38 -24.72 -42.32
CA LEU A 152 4.16 -24.66 -43.14
C LEU A 152 3.58 -23.23 -43.10
N PRO A 153 2.94 -22.74 -44.18
CA PRO A 153 2.45 -21.36 -44.29
C PRO A 153 1.16 -21.13 -43.48
N ASP A 154 1.31 -20.46 -42.34
CA ASP A 154 0.29 -20.16 -41.33
C ASP A 154 -0.53 -18.88 -41.63
N ARG A 155 -1.16 -18.79 -42.81
CA ARG A 155 -2.02 -17.63 -43.16
C ARG A 155 -3.52 -17.86 -42.91
N ASN A 156 -3.97 -19.11 -42.91
CA ASN A 156 -5.40 -19.43 -42.75
C ASN A 156 -5.82 -19.59 -41.28
N ARG A 157 -4.90 -19.95 -40.37
CA ARG A 157 -5.21 -20.17 -38.95
C ARG A 157 -5.56 -18.87 -38.21
N ARG A 158 -4.86 -17.78 -38.53
CA ARG A 158 -5.11 -16.46 -37.92
C ARG A 158 -6.50 -15.90 -38.26
N ARG A 159 -7.00 -16.16 -39.48
CA ARG A 159 -8.36 -15.75 -39.89
C ARG A 159 -9.43 -16.56 -39.16
N ALA A 160 -9.23 -17.86 -38.97
CA ALA A 160 -10.18 -18.70 -38.22
C ALA A 160 -10.27 -18.29 -36.74
N ILE A 161 -9.14 -18.00 -36.10
CA ILE A 161 -9.10 -17.54 -34.69
C ILE A 161 -9.79 -16.18 -34.55
N PHE A 162 -9.57 -15.25 -35.49
CA PHE A 162 -10.19 -13.93 -35.46
C PHE A 162 -11.73 -14.00 -35.55
N TRP A 163 -12.27 -14.82 -36.45
CA TRP A 163 -13.72 -14.99 -36.59
C TRP A 163 -14.35 -15.70 -35.38
N ALA A 164 -13.67 -16.66 -34.77
CA ALA A 164 -14.14 -17.33 -33.56
C ALA A 164 -14.21 -16.35 -32.36
N LEU A 165 -13.20 -15.49 -32.19
CA LEU A 165 -13.19 -14.48 -31.12
C LEU A 165 -14.25 -13.41 -31.34
N ALA A 166 -14.43 -12.92 -32.58
CA ALA A 166 -15.45 -11.93 -32.90
C ALA A 166 -16.88 -12.46 -32.63
N GLY A 167 -17.15 -13.73 -32.96
CA GLY A 167 -18.43 -14.37 -32.67
C GLY A 167 -18.69 -14.53 -31.17
N ALA A 168 -17.67 -14.92 -30.40
CA ALA A 168 -17.77 -15.05 -28.94
C ALA A 168 -18.03 -13.69 -28.26
N LEU A 169 -17.36 -12.63 -28.70
CA LEU A 169 -17.56 -11.28 -28.17
C LEU A 169 -18.99 -10.77 -28.45
N LEU A 170 -19.50 -10.98 -29.67
CA LEU A 170 -20.86 -10.58 -30.01
C LEU A 170 -21.90 -11.29 -29.15
N LEU A 171 -21.72 -12.58 -28.88
CA LEU A 171 -22.61 -13.36 -28.02
C LEU A 171 -22.54 -12.88 -26.55
N PHE A 172 -21.36 -12.51 -26.07
CA PHE A 172 -21.16 -12.05 -24.69
C PHE A 172 -21.76 -10.66 -24.41
N PHE A 173 -21.81 -9.77 -25.41
CA PHE A 173 -22.36 -8.41 -25.23
C PHE A 173 -23.84 -8.29 -25.60
N VAL A 174 -24.30 -8.96 -26.66
CA VAL A 174 -25.68 -8.80 -27.16
C VAL A 174 -26.68 -9.60 -26.32
N LEU A 175 -26.30 -10.80 -25.86
CA LEU A 175 -27.19 -11.66 -25.08
C LEU A 175 -27.61 -11.05 -23.73
N PRO A 176 -26.72 -10.50 -22.89
CA PRO A 176 -27.14 -9.88 -21.63
C PRO A 176 -27.94 -8.59 -21.82
N LEU A 177 -27.73 -7.84 -22.90
CA LEU A 177 -28.58 -6.69 -23.24
C LEU A 177 -30.01 -7.14 -23.56
N LEU A 178 -30.17 -8.21 -24.35
CA LEU A 178 -31.48 -8.79 -24.68
C LEU A 178 -32.18 -9.37 -23.44
N LEU A 179 -31.45 -10.10 -22.60
CA LEU A 179 -31.96 -10.66 -21.35
C LEU A 179 -32.31 -9.56 -20.34
N GLY A 180 -31.47 -8.53 -20.22
CA GLY A 180 -31.73 -7.37 -19.37
C GLY A 180 -32.97 -6.59 -19.83
N TRP A 181 -33.14 -6.40 -21.13
CA TRP A 181 -34.32 -5.72 -21.69
C TRP A 181 -35.62 -6.48 -21.38
N LEU A 182 -35.61 -7.81 -21.54
CA LEU A 182 -36.75 -8.66 -21.18
C LEU A 182 -37.05 -8.64 -19.67
N PHE A 183 -36.02 -8.64 -18.83
CA PHE A 183 -36.19 -8.63 -17.38
C PHE A 183 -36.74 -7.29 -16.86
N TRP A 184 -36.15 -6.17 -17.30
CA TRP A 184 -36.58 -4.83 -16.88
C TRP A 184 -37.95 -4.44 -17.45
N GLY A 185 -38.26 -4.84 -18.68
CA GLY A 185 -39.58 -4.60 -19.27
C GLY A 185 -40.73 -5.20 -18.44
N ARG A 186 -40.49 -6.34 -17.78
CA ARG A 186 -41.48 -7.00 -16.92
C ARG A 186 -41.66 -6.32 -15.56
N ILE A 187 -40.60 -5.80 -14.96
CA ILE A 187 -40.66 -5.14 -13.64
C ILE A 187 -41.46 -3.83 -13.73
N PHE A 188 -41.31 -3.07 -14.81
CA PHE A 188 -41.96 -1.76 -14.94
C PHE A 188 -43.42 -1.80 -15.43
N HIS A 189 -43.94 -2.95 -15.84
CA HIS A 189 -45.36 -3.09 -16.21
C HIS A 189 -46.26 -3.57 -15.06
N HIS A 190 -45.76 -3.62 -13.83
CA HIS A 190 -46.63 -3.80 -12.66
C HIS A 190 -47.25 -2.45 -12.29
N ASP A 191 -48.51 -2.25 -12.69
CA ASP A 191 -49.33 -1.10 -12.31
C ASP A 191 -49.32 -0.92 -10.78
N PRO A 192 -48.98 0.27 -10.27
CA PRO A 192 -49.07 0.54 -8.84
C PRO A 192 -50.54 0.56 -8.43
N THR A 193 -50.94 -0.39 -7.59
CA THR A 193 -52.27 -0.36 -6.98
C THR A 193 -52.40 0.86 -6.06
N PRO A 194 -53.48 1.66 -6.16
CA PRO A 194 -53.67 2.80 -5.29
C PRO A 194 -54.07 2.33 -3.88
N THR A 195 -53.20 2.58 -2.89
CA THR A 195 -53.55 2.42 -1.48
C THR A 195 -54.27 3.66 -0.96
N THR A 196 -55.54 3.48 -0.64
CA THR A 196 -56.42 4.45 0.05
C THR A 196 -55.98 4.67 1.51
N PRO A 197 -55.90 5.92 2.01
CA PRO A 197 -55.68 6.18 3.44
C PRO A 197 -56.98 6.04 4.22
N SER A 198 -57.02 5.11 5.19
CA SER A 198 -58.14 4.95 6.13
C SER A 198 -57.85 5.72 7.41
N ALA A 199 -58.59 6.82 7.59
CA ALA A 199 -58.66 7.60 8.81
C ALA A 199 -59.78 7.08 9.72
N LYS A 200 -59.43 6.62 10.93
CA LYS A 200 -60.31 6.42 12.09
C LYS A 200 -59.36 6.19 13.28
N GLY A 201 -59.14 7.11 14.21
CA GLY A 201 -60.13 7.82 15.01
C GLY A 201 -60.22 7.11 16.36
N ASN A 202 -59.50 7.61 17.38
CA ASN A 202 -59.84 7.29 18.77
C ASN A 202 -59.47 8.47 19.70
N PRO A 203 -60.46 9.17 20.28
CA PRO A 203 -60.24 10.18 21.31
C PRO A 203 -60.53 9.62 22.71
N GLY A 204 -59.70 10.03 23.69
CA GLY A 204 -60.13 10.11 25.08
C GLY A 204 -59.54 9.07 26.04
N MET A 205 -58.61 9.52 26.88
CA MET A 205 -58.59 9.40 28.36
C MET A 205 -57.29 10.09 28.83
N LEU A 206 -57.32 11.33 29.31
CA LEU A 206 -57.64 11.80 30.68
C LEU A 206 -56.75 11.23 31.80
N ALA A 207 -56.28 12.19 32.62
CA ALA A 207 -55.58 12.09 33.91
C ALA A 207 -54.10 11.68 33.82
N GLY A 208 -53.11 12.49 34.19
CA GLY A 208 -53.08 13.50 35.25
C GLY A 208 -51.99 13.08 36.24
N LEU A 209 -50.99 13.94 36.47
CA LEU A 209 -50.35 14.17 37.77
C LEU A 209 -49.19 15.15 37.60
N ASP A 210 -49.43 16.31 38.20
CA ASP A 210 -48.53 17.32 38.71
C ASP A 210 -47.17 16.84 39.21
N GLY A 211 -46.19 17.74 39.12
CA GLY A 211 -45.20 17.93 40.17
C GLY A 211 -43.75 17.96 39.71
N GLY A 212 -43.14 19.15 39.67
CA GLY A 212 -41.67 19.23 39.58
C GLY A 212 -41.07 20.53 39.06
N LEU A 213 -41.47 21.67 39.61
CA LEU A 213 -40.68 22.90 39.51
C LEU A 213 -39.33 22.72 40.23
N HIS A 214 -38.24 22.50 39.49
CA HIS A 214 -36.89 22.78 39.99
C HIS A 214 -36.12 23.63 38.99
N ALA A 215 -36.07 24.92 39.33
CA ALA A 215 -35.12 25.90 38.81
C ALA A 215 -33.68 25.53 39.21
N PRO A 216 -32.67 25.97 38.44
CA PRO A 216 -31.27 25.61 38.65
C PRO A 216 -30.63 26.35 39.84
N PRO A 217 -29.77 25.71 40.64
CA PRO A 217 -28.93 26.43 41.59
C PRO A 217 -27.78 27.15 40.86
N LYS A 218 -27.75 28.47 41.08
CA LYS A 218 -26.72 29.42 40.72
C LYS A 218 -25.76 29.60 41.91
N THR A 219 -24.61 28.94 41.88
CA THR A 219 -23.40 29.20 42.74
C THR A 219 -22.32 28.23 42.28
N ALA A 220 -21.02 28.51 42.22
CA ALA A 220 -20.19 29.65 42.58
C ALA A 220 -18.86 29.51 41.82
N VAL A 221 -18.23 30.63 41.50
CA VAL A 221 -16.81 30.73 41.14
C VAL A 221 -15.98 30.43 42.40
N PRO A 222 -14.86 29.70 42.27
CA PRO A 222 -13.66 30.16 42.98
C PRO A 222 -12.36 30.09 42.16
N ALA A 223 -11.56 31.14 42.40
CA ALA A 223 -10.10 31.14 42.55
C ALA A 223 -9.19 30.87 41.35
N THR A 224 -8.76 31.99 40.74
CA THR A 224 -7.36 32.41 40.62
C THR A 224 -6.34 31.43 41.21
N THR A 225 -5.53 30.80 40.34
CA THR A 225 -4.24 30.23 40.70
C THR A 225 -3.16 30.78 39.77
N ALA A 226 -2.29 31.57 40.40
CA ALA A 226 -0.91 31.91 40.09
C ALA A 226 -0.37 31.76 38.65
N VAL A 227 -0.13 32.93 38.05
CA VAL A 227 0.89 33.14 37.03
C VAL A 227 2.27 32.95 37.70
N HIS A 228 2.99 31.90 37.33
CA HIS A 228 4.45 31.83 37.51
C HIS A 228 5.11 32.30 36.21
N PRO A 229 5.84 33.43 36.20
CA PRO A 229 6.72 33.76 35.09
C PRO A 229 7.98 32.91 35.21
N LEU A 230 8.05 31.79 34.50
CA LEU A 230 9.31 31.09 34.28
C LEU A 230 10.07 31.85 33.19
N THR A 231 11.06 32.61 33.64
CA THR A 231 11.99 33.33 32.78
C THR A 231 12.95 32.28 32.21
N GLU A 232 12.65 31.74 31.04
CA GLU A 232 13.59 30.90 30.30
C GLU A 232 14.66 31.79 29.63
N PRO A 233 15.95 31.43 29.73
CA PRO A 233 17.02 32.15 29.06
C PRO A 233 16.85 32.03 27.54
N THR A 234 16.50 33.15 26.93
CA THR A 234 16.58 33.37 25.48
C THR A 234 18.04 33.17 25.05
N THR A 235 18.36 31.96 24.60
CA THR A 235 19.56 31.72 23.81
C THR A 235 19.24 32.26 22.42
N ALA A 236 19.85 33.39 22.08
CA ALA A 236 19.71 34.03 20.79
C ALA A 236 20.28 33.11 19.70
N SER A 237 19.43 32.25 19.14
CA SER A 237 19.69 31.59 17.87
C SER A 237 19.80 32.67 16.81
N THR A 238 21.02 32.82 16.28
CA THR A 238 21.30 33.66 15.12
C THR A 238 20.34 33.26 14.01
N PRO A 239 19.60 34.20 13.39
CA PRO A 239 18.71 33.90 12.28
C PRO A 239 19.57 33.44 11.11
N GLU A 240 19.66 32.13 10.92
CA GLU A 240 20.18 31.54 9.70
C GLU A 240 19.27 32.05 8.58
N LYS A 241 19.89 32.78 7.66
CA LYS A 241 19.25 33.52 6.58
C LYS A 241 18.64 32.51 5.61
N THR A 242 17.42 32.05 5.90
CA THR A 242 16.63 31.18 5.01
C THR A 242 16.65 31.80 3.62
N PRO A 243 17.17 31.11 2.59
CA PRO A 243 17.19 31.64 1.25
C PRO A 243 15.74 31.94 0.84
N GLU A 244 15.49 33.20 0.54
CA GLU A 244 14.21 33.74 0.13
C GLU A 244 13.74 32.96 -1.11
N LYS A 245 12.80 32.03 -0.88
CA LYS A 245 12.26 31.13 -1.90
C LYS A 245 11.49 32.00 -2.89
N LYS A 246 12.14 32.32 -4.02
CA LYS A 246 11.54 33.02 -5.15
C LYS A 246 10.15 32.41 -5.43
N PRO A 247 9.06 33.21 -5.44
CA PRO A 247 7.73 32.70 -5.72
C PRO A 247 7.75 31.96 -7.05
N ALA A 248 7.51 30.65 -7.02
CA ALA A 248 7.37 29.88 -8.24
C ALA A 248 6.12 30.40 -8.98
N THR A 249 6.27 30.70 -10.26
CA THR A 249 5.15 31.08 -11.12
C THR A 249 4.08 29.99 -11.01
N PRO A 250 2.82 30.33 -10.68
CA PRO A 250 1.76 29.33 -10.57
C PRO A 250 1.60 28.63 -11.93
N VAL A 251 1.76 27.31 -11.92
CA VAL A 251 1.56 26.48 -13.11
C VAL A 251 0.08 26.47 -13.45
N ARG A 252 -0.27 26.66 -14.73
CA ARG A 252 -1.66 26.59 -15.17
C ARG A 252 -2.15 25.15 -15.01
N ASN A 253 -3.39 24.98 -14.54
CA ASN A 253 -4.01 23.68 -14.24
C ASN A 253 -3.92 22.60 -15.35
N GLY A 254 -3.65 22.98 -16.60
CA GLY A 254 -3.49 22.04 -17.72
C GLY A 254 -2.18 21.25 -17.74
N ASP A 255 -1.15 21.69 -17.02
CA ASP A 255 0.19 21.09 -17.12
C ASP A 255 0.51 20.05 -16.03
N LEU A 256 -0.38 19.87 -15.04
CA LEU A 256 -0.16 18.93 -13.92
C LEU A 256 -0.03 17.47 -14.38
N GLY A 257 -0.66 17.12 -15.50
CA GLY A 257 -0.67 15.75 -16.02
C GLY A 257 0.68 15.21 -16.50
N LEU A 258 1.66 16.08 -16.74
CA LEU A 258 3.02 15.72 -17.16
C LEU A 258 4.02 15.70 -16.00
N LEU A 259 3.58 16.09 -14.80
CA LEU A 259 4.44 16.21 -13.62
C LEU A 259 4.51 14.87 -12.86
N SER A 260 5.58 14.64 -12.11
CA SER A 260 5.65 13.53 -11.15
C SER A 260 4.72 13.78 -9.96
N VAL A 261 4.36 12.75 -9.19
CA VAL A 261 3.51 12.89 -7.99
C VAL A 261 4.04 13.94 -7.00
N PRO A 262 5.32 13.95 -6.60
CA PRO A 262 5.85 14.99 -5.71
C PRO A 262 5.76 16.40 -6.30
N GLU A 263 5.88 16.51 -7.62
CA GLU A 263 5.84 17.79 -8.31
C GLU A 263 4.41 18.34 -8.40
N VAL A 264 3.41 17.49 -8.64
CA VAL A 264 1.99 17.88 -8.52
C VAL A 264 1.69 18.37 -7.12
N ILE A 265 2.10 17.63 -6.08
CA ILE A 265 1.87 17.99 -4.68
C ILE A 265 2.51 19.35 -4.32
N ARG A 266 3.63 19.68 -4.97
CA ARG A 266 4.39 20.93 -4.76
C ARG A 266 3.84 22.12 -5.54
N GLN A 267 3.40 21.90 -6.78
CA GLN A 267 3.03 22.96 -7.72
C GLN A 267 1.52 23.18 -7.86
N ALA A 268 0.69 22.22 -7.45
CA ALA A 268 -0.75 22.36 -7.52
C ALA A 268 -1.21 23.58 -6.69
N PRO A 269 -2.13 24.40 -7.23
CA PRO A 269 -2.55 25.65 -6.59
C PRO A 269 -3.33 25.42 -5.28
N ASP A 270 -4.03 24.30 -5.16
CA ASP A 270 -4.84 23.94 -4.00
C ASP A 270 -5.01 22.42 -3.88
N THR A 271 -5.67 21.97 -2.80
CA THR A 271 -5.90 20.54 -2.56
C THR A 271 -6.89 19.92 -3.55
N ALA A 272 -7.83 20.72 -4.07
CA ALA A 272 -8.80 20.26 -5.05
C ALA A 272 -8.13 19.91 -6.39
N ALA A 273 -7.10 20.67 -6.79
CA ALA A 273 -6.29 20.38 -7.96
C ALA A 273 -5.46 19.10 -7.79
N ILE A 274 -4.93 18.84 -6.58
CA ILE A 274 -4.24 17.57 -6.28
C ILE A 274 -5.21 16.41 -6.38
N ARG A 275 -6.40 16.54 -5.78
CA ARG A 275 -7.46 15.52 -5.85
C ARG A 275 -7.87 15.23 -7.29
N GLN A 276 -8.17 16.27 -8.08
CA GLN A 276 -8.58 16.13 -9.48
C GLN A 276 -7.51 15.42 -10.32
N GLU A 277 -6.23 15.72 -10.10
CA GLU A 277 -5.14 15.03 -10.78
C GLU A 277 -5.00 13.58 -10.30
N GLY A 278 -5.24 13.30 -9.02
CA GLY A 278 -5.36 11.94 -8.47
C GLY A 278 -6.45 11.13 -9.18
N ASP A 279 -7.68 11.66 -9.25
CA ASP A 279 -8.81 11.06 -9.96
C ASP A 279 -8.49 10.78 -11.43
N ARG A 280 -7.82 11.74 -12.09
CA ARG A 280 -7.37 11.60 -13.48
C ARG A 280 -6.38 10.45 -13.64
N ARG A 281 -5.45 10.25 -12.71
CA ARG A 281 -4.47 9.15 -12.77
C ARG A 281 -5.11 7.79 -12.51
N LEU A 282 -6.02 7.71 -11.54
CA LEU A 282 -6.82 6.50 -11.29
C LEU A 282 -7.55 6.05 -12.55
N THR A 283 -8.22 6.98 -13.24
CA THR A 283 -9.00 6.68 -14.46
C THR A 283 -8.14 6.37 -15.69
N ASN A 284 -6.87 6.79 -15.70
CA ASN A 284 -5.92 6.53 -16.81
C ASN A 284 -4.99 5.34 -16.56
N GLY A 285 -5.30 4.47 -15.60
CA GLY A 285 -4.52 3.25 -15.36
C GLY A 285 -3.20 3.48 -14.63
N HIS A 286 -3.09 4.59 -13.89
CA HIS A 286 -2.00 4.87 -12.96
C HIS A 286 -2.54 4.83 -11.51
N PRO A 287 -2.93 3.64 -11.01
CA PRO A 287 -3.61 3.50 -9.73
C PRO A 287 -2.74 4.00 -8.56
N ASP A 288 -1.47 3.59 -8.50
CA ASP A 288 -0.56 3.93 -7.40
C ASP A 288 -0.36 5.44 -7.27
N ASP A 289 -0.07 6.11 -8.39
CA ASP A 289 0.06 7.57 -8.42
C ASP A 289 -1.23 8.29 -8.02
N GLY A 290 -2.37 7.78 -8.48
CA GLY A 290 -3.68 8.36 -8.20
C GLY A 290 -4.02 8.29 -6.71
N VAL A 291 -3.80 7.13 -6.08
CA VAL A 291 -4.00 6.95 -4.63
C VAL A 291 -3.09 7.89 -3.83
N LEU A 292 -1.79 7.96 -4.16
CA LEU A 292 -0.84 8.84 -3.46
C LEU A 292 -1.24 10.33 -3.52
N LEU A 293 -1.79 10.77 -4.65
CA LEU A 293 -2.29 12.14 -4.80
C LEU A 293 -3.56 12.38 -3.98
N LEU A 294 -4.50 11.43 -3.98
CA LEU A 294 -5.68 11.51 -3.13
C LEU A 294 -5.30 11.57 -1.65
N GLU A 295 -4.34 10.75 -1.20
CA GLU A 295 -3.81 10.77 0.16
C GLU A 295 -3.17 12.13 0.51
N ALA A 296 -2.39 12.70 -0.41
CA ALA A 296 -1.79 14.02 -0.23
C ALA A 296 -2.86 15.13 -0.11
N ALA A 297 -3.93 15.07 -0.90
CA ALA A 297 -5.05 16.00 -0.81
C ALA A 297 -5.84 15.82 0.50
N ALA A 298 -6.14 14.57 0.87
CA ALA A 298 -6.84 14.21 2.10
C ALA A 298 -6.07 14.63 3.36
N LYS A 299 -4.75 14.43 3.39
CA LYS A 299 -3.86 14.86 4.48
C LYS A 299 -3.84 16.38 4.67
N ARG A 300 -4.16 17.14 3.62
CA ARG A 300 -4.31 18.61 3.65
C ARG A 300 -5.74 19.07 3.95
N GLY A 301 -6.65 18.15 4.28
CA GLY A 301 -8.01 18.45 4.71
C GLY A 301 -9.04 18.50 3.58
N ASP A 302 -8.72 18.03 2.38
CA ASP A 302 -9.71 17.92 1.31
C ASP A 302 -10.74 16.84 1.65
N SER A 303 -11.94 17.27 2.03
CA SER A 303 -13.00 16.37 2.48
C SER A 303 -13.54 15.47 1.38
N THR A 304 -13.43 15.89 0.12
CA THR A 304 -13.84 15.08 -1.03
C THR A 304 -12.82 13.96 -1.27
N ALA A 305 -11.51 14.27 -1.24
CA ALA A 305 -10.45 13.27 -1.36
C ALA A 305 -10.51 12.23 -0.24
N GLN A 306 -10.83 12.66 0.99
CA GLN A 306 -11.07 11.75 2.11
C GLN A 306 -12.26 10.82 1.85
N LEU A 307 -13.35 11.34 1.27
CA LEU A 307 -14.50 10.50 0.92
C LEU A 307 -14.15 9.52 -0.21
N ASP A 308 -13.41 9.96 -1.22
CA ASP A 308 -12.97 9.12 -2.34
C ASP A 308 -12.06 7.97 -1.85
N LEU A 309 -11.11 8.26 -0.95
CA LEU A 309 -10.29 7.23 -0.29
C LEU A 309 -11.14 6.30 0.56
N ALA A 310 -12.10 6.82 1.34
CA ALA A 310 -12.99 5.99 2.13
C ALA A 310 -13.72 4.97 1.24
N HIS A 311 -14.20 5.39 0.07
CA HIS A 311 -14.87 4.52 -0.91
C HIS A 311 -13.92 3.49 -1.54
N LEU A 312 -12.66 3.85 -1.78
CA LEU A 312 -11.66 2.91 -2.31
C LEU A 312 -11.39 1.76 -1.33
N TYR A 313 -11.29 2.05 -0.05
CA TYR A 313 -11.05 1.06 1.01
C TYR A 313 -12.33 0.34 1.49
N ASP A 314 -13.52 0.87 1.21
CA ASP A 314 -14.80 0.36 1.75
C ASP A 314 -15.13 -1.06 1.25
N PRO A 315 -15.21 -2.08 2.12
CA PRO A 315 -15.50 -3.46 1.73
C PRO A 315 -16.88 -3.65 1.08
N THR A 316 -17.81 -2.72 1.28
CA THR A 316 -19.15 -2.77 0.65
C THR A 316 -19.16 -2.21 -0.77
N ARG A 317 -18.14 -1.44 -1.14
CA ARG A 317 -18.00 -0.80 -2.47
C ARG A 317 -16.81 -1.33 -3.26
N PHE A 318 -15.90 -2.04 -2.60
CA PHE A 318 -14.71 -2.61 -3.20
C PHE A 318 -15.05 -3.52 -4.37
N LYS A 319 -14.27 -3.40 -5.44
CA LYS A 319 -14.39 -4.21 -6.66
C LYS A 319 -13.08 -4.92 -6.90
N GLU A 320 -13.16 -6.19 -7.31
CA GLU A 320 -11.99 -6.90 -7.80
C GLU A 320 -11.40 -6.16 -9.01
N GLY A 321 -10.09 -5.93 -9.01
CA GLY A 321 -9.41 -5.06 -10.00
C GLY A 321 -9.49 -3.56 -9.70
N SER A 322 -9.93 -3.16 -8.50
CA SER A 322 -9.76 -1.80 -7.96
C SER A 322 -8.27 -1.41 -7.91
N PRO A 323 -7.93 -0.10 -7.89
CA PRO A 323 -6.57 0.38 -7.61
C PRO A 323 -5.91 -0.23 -6.37
N LEU A 324 -6.71 -0.64 -5.37
CA LEU A 324 -6.21 -1.28 -4.17
C LEU A 324 -6.29 -2.81 -4.28
N PRO A 325 -5.29 -3.55 -3.75
CA PRO A 325 -5.26 -5.01 -3.84
C PRO A 325 -6.34 -5.70 -2.97
N ALA A 326 -6.77 -5.06 -1.88
CA ALA A 326 -7.80 -5.56 -0.98
C ALA A 326 -8.51 -4.39 -0.28
N PRO A 327 -9.78 -4.56 0.15
CA PRO A 327 -10.45 -3.57 0.99
C PRO A 327 -9.85 -3.54 2.39
N ASP A 328 -9.93 -2.39 3.04
CA ASP A 328 -9.54 -2.22 4.44
C ASP A 328 -10.63 -1.43 5.20
N MET A 329 -11.37 -2.14 6.05
CA MET A 329 -12.46 -1.55 6.80
C MET A 329 -12.02 -0.51 7.83
N ARG A 330 -10.78 -0.61 8.34
CA ARG A 330 -10.23 0.30 9.35
C ARG A 330 -9.84 1.63 8.71
N GLU A 331 -9.12 1.57 7.59
CA GLU A 331 -8.78 2.74 6.77
C GLU A 331 -10.05 3.43 6.26
N SER A 332 -11.00 2.66 5.72
CA SER A 332 -12.28 3.23 5.26
C SER A 332 -13.02 3.96 6.39
N ALA A 333 -13.08 3.38 7.59
CA ALA A 333 -13.71 4.01 8.75
C ALA A 333 -13.00 5.30 9.19
N ASP A 334 -11.67 5.33 9.15
CA ASP A 334 -10.91 6.53 9.47
C ASP A 334 -11.18 7.66 8.46
N TYR A 335 -11.07 7.36 7.17
CA TYR A 335 -11.32 8.34 6.12
C TYR A 335 -12.77 8.86 6.14
N TYR A 336 -13.77 8.01 6.35
CA TYR A 336 -15.14 8.48 6.54
C TYR A 336 -15.27 9.42 7.75
N ARG A 337 -14.64 9.10 8.88
CA ARG A 337 -14.64 9.96 10.08
C ARG A 337 -14.00 11.31 9.79
N GLN A 338 -12.86 11.32 9.10
CA GLN A 338 -12.17 12.55 8.70
C GLN A 338 -13.01 13.36 7.70
N ALA A 339 -13.62 12.71 6.71
CA ALA A 339 -14.48 13.33 5.70
C ALA A 339 -15.70 14.01 6.35
N VAL A 340 -16.37 13.35 7.31
CA VAL A 340 -17.46 13.95 8.10
C VAL A 340 -16.96 15.19 8.85
N LYS A 341 -15.83 15.08 9.55
CA LYS A 341 -15.23 16.19 10.30
C LYS A 341 -14.92 17.39 9.41
N ASN A 342 -14.49 17.15 8.17
CA ASN A 342 -14.15 18.18 7.20
C ASN A 342 -15.32 18.58 6.28
N GLY A 343 -16.55 18.13 6.59
CA GLY A 343 -17.77 18.63 5.95
C GLY A 343 -18.16 17.98 4.62
N ALA A 344 -17.66 16.78 4.29
CA ALA A 344 -18.13 16.03 3.13
C ALA A 344 -19.59 15.60 3.34
N GLN A 345 -20.52 16.17 2.57
CA GLN A 345 -21.96 16.02 2.81
C GLN A 345 -22.47 14.57 2.70
N ALA A 346 -21.87 13.74 1.84
CA ALA A 346 -22.25 12.34 1.66
C ALA A 346 -21.63 11.41 2.72
N ALA A 347 -20.54 11.82 3.38
CA ALA A 347 -19.79 10.97 4.30
C ALA A 347 -20.61 10.44 5.49
N PRO A 348 -21.54 11.20 6.12
CA PRO A 348 -22.32 10.68 7.25
C PRO A 348 -23.18 9.46 6.89
N ALA A 349 -23.82 9.48 5.72
CA ALA A 349 -24.69 8.41 5.25
C ALA A 349 -23.86 7.16 4.90
N ASP A 350 -22.76 7.35 4.18
CA ASP A 350 -21.87 6.26 3.80
C ASP A 350 -21.17 5.64 5.02
N ARG A 351 -20.76 6.47 5.99
CA ARG A 351 -20.24 6.00 7.28
C ARG A 351 -21.25 5.15 8.04
N ALA A 352 -22.52 5.54 8.07
CA ALA A 352 -23.57 4.75 8.71
C ALA A 352 -23.75 3.38 8.02
N ALA A 353 -23.69 3.35 6.68
CA ALA A 353 -23.76 2.10 5.92
C ALA A 353 -22.59 1.15 6.23
N LEU A 354 -21.37 1.67 6.33
CA LEU A 354 -20.21 0.88 6.77
C LEU A 354 -20.40 0.34 8.18
N GLN A 355 -20.90 1.16 9.12
CA GLN A 355 -21.18 0.71 10.48
C GLN A 355 -22.17 -0.46 10.52
N ASP A 356 -23.25 -0.37 9.74
CA ASP A 356 -24.26 -1.42 9.66
C ASP A 356 -23.70 -2.70 9.02
N TYR A 357 -22.83 -2.57 8.02
CA TYR A 357 -22.12 -3.70 7.46
C TYR A 357 -21.23 -4.40 8.50
N LEU A 358 -20.43 -3.64 9.27
CA LEU A 358 -19.58 -4.18 10.32
C LEU A 358 -20.38 -4.91 11.41
N LYS A 359 -21.52 -4.35 11.83
CA LYS A 359 -22.43 -5.02 12.78
C LYS A 359 -22.96 -6.34 12.24
N LYS A 360 -23.38 -6.38 10.96
CA LYS A 360 -23.84 -7.63 10.31
C LYS A 360 -22.71 -8.65 10.20
N LEU A 361 -21.50 -8.20 9.89
CA LEU A 361 -20.32 -9.05 9.78
C LEU A 361 -19.99 -9.73 11.11
N ILE A 362 -20.04 -8.99 12.23
CA ILE A 362 -19.88 -9.52 13.59
C ILE A 362 -21.03 -10.49 13.95
N ALA A 363 -22.27 -10.18 13.57
CA ALA A 363 -23.41 -11.06 13.83
C ALA A 363 -23.34 -12.38 13.05
N SER A 364 -22.67 -12.39 11.89
CA SER A 364 -22.51 -13.58 11.03
C SER A 364 -21.38 -14.53 11.47
N GLY A 365 -20.51 -14.10 12.38
CA GLY A 365 -19.41 -14.91 12.90
C GLY A 365 -18.36 -14.06 13.62
N ASP A 366 -17.37 -14.73 14.23
CA ASP A 366 -16.28 -14.07 14.96
C ASP A 366 -15.33 -13.36 13.99
N ASN A 367 -15.65 -12.09 13.67
CA ASN A 367 -14.78 -11.21 12.92
C ASN A 367 -14.12 -10.18 13.87
N PRO A 368 -12.95 -10.50 14.47
CA PRO A 368 -12.30 -9.63 15.44
C PRO A 368 -11.86 -8.30 14.82
N ALA A 369 -11.53 -8.26 13.53
CA ALA A 369 -11.18 -7.03 12.83
C ALA A 369 -12.36 -6.06 12.74
N ALA A 370 -13.57 -6.57 12.42
CA ALA A 370 -14.78 -5.78 12.40
C ALA A 370 -15.17 -5.25 13.79
N SER A 371 -15.04 -6.10 14.81
CA SER A 371 -15.28 -5.73 16.22
C SER A 371 -14.32 -4.63 16.69
N GLY A 372 -13.02 -4.78 16.42
CA GLY A 372 -12.01 -3.78 16.73
C GLY A 372 -12.25 -2.45 16.00
N THR A 373 -12.58 -2.51 14.72
CA THR A 373 -12.90 -1.30 13.92
C THR A 373 -14.13 -0.58 14.46
N LEU A 374 -15.20 -1.30 14.80
CA LEU A 374 -16.41 -0.68 15.34
C LEU A 374 -16.14 0.01 16.68
N LYS A 375 -15.35 -0.61 17.55
CA LYS A 375 -14.91 -0.04 18.83
C LYS A 375 -14.08 1.23 18.67
N ASP A 376 -13.12 1.23 17.75
CA ASP A 376 -12.17 2.34 17.61
C ASP A 376 -12.76 3.57 16.91
N TYR A 377 -13.75 3.37 16.03
CA TYR A 377 -14.26 4.43 15.15
C TYR A 377 -15.70 4.86 15.43
N TRP A 378 -16.46 4.15 16.27
CA TRP A 378 -17.79 4.53 16.75
C TRP A 378 -17.91 4.44 18.28
N PRO A 379 -17.17 5.29 19.03
CA PRO A 379 -17.25 5.34 20.48
C PRO A 379 -18.59 5.87 21.00
#